data_AF-A0A962XZ46-F1
#
_entry.id   AF-A0A962XZ46-F1
#
_cell.length_a   1.000
_cell.length_b   1.000
_cell.length_c   1.000
_cell.angle_alpha   90.00
_cell.angle_beta   90.00
_cell.angle_gamma   90.00
#
_symmetry.space_group_name_H-M   'P 1'
#
loop_
_entity.id
_entity.type
_entity.pdbx_description
1 polymer ?
#
loop_
_entity_poly.entity_id
_entity_poly.type
_entity_poly.pdbx_seq_one_letter_code
_entity_poly.pdbx_strand_id
1 'polypeptide(L)'
;MAPNASTTDSGNKESLSKDFNSSKNVKPIKWWQWVFMYPTLIIAIAGAIPTVLGYYKSWKIGVPFDKTQIALEQNRLWQKNYECSNNEFRSVKNNLNIEVGTIICLSGDVLIKVQIPDAKPMFWWVGLKTFESNDQAGIDLWFIDRAQAEEKFTPIVVAQNNSVVLCQKWLDNGRLLRRVDTQGKGCFDEVINTYTGQIEKRDSAPCDGRC
;
A
#
# COMPACT_ATOMS: atom_id res chain seq x y z
N MET A 1 -45.63 16.58 52.59
CA MET A 1 -45.98 15.94 53.87
C MET A 1 -44.80 15.05 54.25
N ALA A 2 -44.18 15.24 55.42
CA ALA A 2 -43.22 14.29 55.99
C ALA A 2 -43.97 13.19 56.77
N PRO A 3 -43.34 12.09 57.23
CA PRO A 3 -42.34 12.10 58.32
C PRO A 3 -40.91 11.90 57.80
N ASN A 4 -39.84 12.46 58.41
CA ASN A 4 -39.28 12.33 59.77
C ASN A 4 -38.73 10.90 60.01
N ALA A 5 -37.44 10.60 60.19
CA ALA A 5 -36.24 11.25 60.80
C ALA A 5 -35.95 10.81 62.26
N SER A 6 -34.74 11.15 62.75
CA SER A 6 -34.17 10.87 64.10
C SER A 6 -33.65 9.43 64.32
N THR A 7 -32.58 9.12 65.09
CA THR A 7 -31.46 9.84 65.81
C THR A 7 -30.43 8.74 66.21
N THR A 8 -29.19 8.92 66.68
CA THR A 8 -28.25 10.02 67.09
C THR A 8 -26.82 9.45 66.86
N ASP A 9 -25.72 10.14 66.50
CA ASP A 9 -24.99 11.33 67.03
C ASP A 9 -23.78 10.97 67.95
N SER A 10 -22.87 11.93 68.17
CA SER A 10 -21.72 12.00 69.11
C SER A 10 -20.36 11.42 68.68
N GLY A 11 -19.30 12.25 68.77
CA GLY A 11 -17.88 11.81 68.74
C GLY A 11 -16.98 12.43 67.66
N ASN A 12 -17.10 13.73 67.32
CA ASN A 12 -16.39 14.86 67.93
C ASN A 12 -15.08 15.26 67.19
N LYS A 13 -14.67 16.52 67.34
CA LYS A 13 -13.65 17.22 66.54
C LYS A 13 -12.21 16.85 66.92
N GLU A 14 -11.31 16.86 65.94
CA GLU A 14 -10.09 17.70 66.06
C GLU A 14 -9.48 18.04 64.69
N SER A 15 -8.70 19.13 64.63
CA SER A 15 -8.18 19.70 63.38
C SER A 15 -6.68 19.99 63.45
N LEU A 16 -5.85 19.04 63.03
CA LEU A 16 -4.43 19.20 62.74
C LEU A 16 -4.15 18.44 61.41
N SER A 17 -3.86 19.10 60.28
CA SER A 17 -2.69 19.91 59.93
C SER A 17 -1.46 19.08 59.53
N LYS A 18 -0.96 19.32 58.30
CA LYS A 18 0.38 18.95 57.80
C LYS A 18 0.65 17.42 57.65
N ASP A 19 1.52 16.94 56.77
CA ASP A 19 2.50 17.62 55.90
C ASP A 19 2.39 17.18 54.43
N PHE A 20 2.51 18.14 53.50
CA PHE A 20 2.67 17.87 52.07
C PHE A 20 4.17 17.72 51.73
N ASN A 21 4.83 16.67 52.27
CA ASN A 21 6.28 16.51 52.10
C ASN A 21 6.74 15.05 51.97
N SER A 22 6.24 14.37 50.93
CA SER A 22 6.80 13.08 50.50
C SER A 22 8.16 13.30 49.82
N SER A 23 9.21 13.42 50.64
CA SER A 23 10.59 13.56 50.21
C SER A 23 11.10 12.23 49.60
N LYS A 24 10.72 11.99 48.35
CA LYS A 24 11.23 10.88 47.54
C LYS A 24 12.75 10.96 47.54
N ASN A 25 13.39 10.01 48.24
CA ASN A 25 14.83 9.93 48.38
C ASN A 25 15.45 9.54 47.03
N VAL A 26 15.75 10.54 46.19
CA VAL A 26 16.47 10.39 44.93
C VAL A 26 17.91 10.01 45.28
N LYS A 27 18.16 8.70 45.36
CA LYS A 27 19.52 8.16 45.56
C LYS A 27 20.42 8.70 44.44
N PRO A 28 21.61 9.23 44.75
CA PRO A 28 22.48 9.84 43.75
C PRO A 28 22.87 8.83 42.68
N ILE A 29 22.67 9.21 41.42
CA ILE A 29 22.95 8.38 40.24
C ILE A 29 24.46 8.13 40.18
N LYS A 30 24.90 6.87 40.12
CA LYS A 30 26.32 6.52 40.02
C LYS A 30 26.85 6.91 38.64
N TRP A 31 28.07 7.44 38.56
CA TRP A 31 28.71 7.87 37.31
C TRP A 31 28.63 6.83 36.19
N TRP A 32 28.83 5.55 36.52
CA TRP A 32 28.77 4.42 35.58
C TRP A 32 27.38 4.23 34.94
N GLN A 33 26.30 4.63 35.63
CA GLN A 33 24.95 4.57 35.05
C GLN A 33 24.79 5.56 33.89
N TRP A 34 25.40 6.75 33.97
CA TRP A 34 25.42 7.68 32.83
C TRP A 34 26.25 7.14 31.66
N VAL A 35 27.40 6.51 31.95
CA VAL A 35 28.28 5.89 30.95
C VAL A 35 27.59 4.79 30.14
N PHE A 36 26.62 4.08 30.71
CA PHE A 36 25.85 3.05 29.99
C PHE A 36 24.50 3.54 29.48
N MET A 37 23.82 4.46 30.16
CA MET A 37 22.50 4.94 29.76
C MET A 37 22.56 5.79 28.47
N TYR A 38 23.56 6.67 28.32
CA TYR A 38 23.67 7.47 27.09
C TYR A 38 23.97 6.62 25.83
N PRO A 39 24.97 5.71 25.80
CA PRO A 39 25.20 4.87 24.62
C PRO A 39 24.04 3.94 24.30
N THR A 40 23.39 3.34 25.31
CA THR A 40 22.21 2.47 25.06
C THR A 40 21.02 3.26 24.54
N LEU A 41 20.78 4.49 25.03
CA LEU A 41 19.78 5.40 24.47
C LEU A 41 20.09 5.80 23.03
N ILE A 42 21.35 6.13 22.71
CA ILE A 42 21.78 6.47 21.34
C ILE A 42 21.60 5.28 20.39
N ILE A 43 21.99 4.07 20.82
CA ILE A 43 21.82 2.83 20.04
C ILE A 43 20.33 2.52 19.82
N ALA A 44 19.48 2.69 20.85
CA ALA A 44 18.04 2.48 20.73
C ALA A 44 17.38 3.47 19.76
N ILE A 45 17.76 4.76 19.82
CA ILE A 45 17.29 5.78 18.87
C ILE A 45 17.79 5.45 17.46
N ALA A 46 19.07 5.12 17.27
CA ALA A 46 19.64 4.77 15.98
C ALA A 46 18.98 3.54 15.34
N GLY A 47 18.70 2.51 16.13
CA GLY A 47 17.99 1.31 15.69
C GLY A 47 16.52 1.56 15.29
N ALA A 48 15.89 2.62 15.82
CA ALA A 48 14.52 3.01 15.48
C ALA A 48 14.42 3.85 14.18
N ILE A 49 15.51 4.47 13.71
CA ILE A 49 15.54 5.31 12.49
C ILE A 49 14.90 4.64 11.26
N PRO A 50 15.25 3.39 10.85
CA PRO A 50 14.64 2.78 9.67
C PRO A 50 13.12 2.61 9.80
N THR A 51 12.62 2.28 10.98
CA THR A 51 11.18 2.15 11.27
C THR A 51 10.47 3.50 11.17
N VAL A 52 11.05 4.57 11.72
CA VAL A 52 10.48 5.92 11.63
C VAL A 52 10.48 6.43 10.18
N LEU A 53 11.57 6.22 9.43
CA LEU A 53 11.66 6.61 8.01
C LEU A 53 10.68 5.84 7.13
N GLY A 54 10.50 4.54 7.35
CA GLY A 54 9.51 3.74 6.65
C GLY A 54 8.09 4.17 6.98
N TYR A 55 7.78 4.44 8.25
CA TYR A 55 6.45 4.91 8.67
C TYR A 55 6.11 6.29 8.08
N TYR A 56 7.07 7.21 8.02
CA TYR A 56 6.88 8.50 7.35
C TYR A 56 6.60 8.35 5.85
N LYS A 57 7.33 7.46 5.16
CA LYS A 57 7.06 7.13 3.75
C LYS A 57 5.69 6.47 3.56
N SER A 58 5.34 5.51 4.41
CA SER A 58 4.09 4.76 4.33
C SER A 58 2.87 5.68 4.54
N TRP A 59 2.95 6.57 5.54
CA TRP A 59 1.96 7.63 5.79
C TRP A 59 1.83 8.60 4.61
N LYS A 60 2.95 9.09 4.06
CA LYS A 60 2.95 10.01 2.90
C LYS A 60 2.36 9.39 1.63
N ILE A 61 2.46 8.07 1.47
CA ILE A 61 2.04 7.33 0.27
C ILE A 61 0.64 6.69 0.45
N GLY A 62 0.09 6.64 1.67
CA GLY A 62 -1.22 6.04 1.96
C GLY A 62 -1.21 4.50 1.96
N VAL A 63 -0.05 3.88 2.13
CA VAL A 63 0.18 2.44 2.03
C VAL A 63 0.73 1.90 3.36
N PRO A 64 0.41 0.67 3.79
CA PRO A 64 1.03 0.04 4.97
C PRO A 64 2.57 -0.06 4.90
N PHE A 65 3.21 -0.06 6.07
CA PHE A 65 4.68 -0.09 6.22
C PHE A 65 5.31 -1.28 5.48
N ASP A 66 4.77 -2.47 5.68
CA ASP A 66 5.16 -3.75 5.06
C ASP A 66 5.13 -3.71 3.52
N LYS A 67 4.23 -2.91 2.94
CA LYS A 67 4.04 -2.79 1.49
C LYS A 67 4.76 -1.60 0.87
N THR A 68 5.43 -0.76 1.67
CA THR A 68 6.03 0.49 1.21
C THR A 68 7.11 0.28 0.14
N GLN A 69 7.95 -0.76 0.25
CA GLN A 69 8.97 -1.05 -0.78
C GLN A 69 8.35 -1.52 -2.09
N ILE A 70 7.35 -2.41 -2.02
CA ILE A 70 6.63 -2.92 -3.20
C ILE A 70 5.91 -1.77 -3.91
N ALA A 71 5.27 -0.88 -3.15
CA ALA A 71 4.59 0.31 -3.67
C ALA A 71 5.54 1.32 -4.33
N LEU A 72 6.72 1.55 -3.74
CA LEU A 72 7.77 2.36 -4.37
C LEU A 72 8.26 1.74 -5.69
N GLU A 73 8.41 0.41 -5.74
CA GLU A 73 8.82 -0.31 -6.95
C GLU A 73 7.72 -0.30 -8.03
N GLN A 74 6.44 -0.45 -7.67
CA GLN A 74 5.31 -0.26 -8.61
C GLN A 74 5.37 1.12 -9.27
N ASN A 75 5.52 2.19 -8.48
CA ASN A 75 5.62 3.54 -9.02
C ASN A 75 6.88 3.72 -9.90
N ARG A 76 8.01 3.12 -9.52
CA ARG A 76 9.24 3.11 -10.33
C ARG A 76 9.06 2.37 -11.66
N LEU A 77 8.25 1.31 -11.70
CA LEU A 77 7.91 0.58 -12.93
C LEU A 77 6.93 1.36 -13.82
N TRP A 78 5.94 2.04 -13.24
CA TRP A 78 5.10 3.00 -13.96
C TRP A 78 5.91 4.14 -14.60
N GLN A 79 6.87 4.71 -13.86
CA GLN A 79 7.75 5.77 -14.36
C GLN A 79 8.70 5.25 -15.46
N LYS A 80 9.31 4.06 -15.28
CA LYS A 80 10.19 3.43 -16.29
C LYS A 80 9.45 3.16 -17.60
N ASN A 81 8.21 2.68 -17.54
CA ASN A 81 7.49 2.14 -18.69
C ASN A 81 6.27 2.98 -19.08
N TYR A 82 6.24 4.28 -18.73
CA TYR A 82 5.14 5.20 -18.99
C TYR A 82 4.66 5.15 -20.45
N GLU A 83 5.53 5.35 -21.44
CA GLU A 83 5.14 5.28 -22.86
C GLU A 83 4.57 3.90 -23.26
N CYS A 84 5.03 2.83 -22.60
CA CYS A 84 4.53 1.48 -22.84
C CYS A 84 3.11 1.27 -22.30
N SER A 85 2.72 1.89 -21.17
CA SER A 85 1.35 1.76 -20.62
C SER A 85 0.25 2.45 -21.45
N ASN A 86 0.61 3.20 -22.49
CA ASN A 86 -0.34 3.77 -23.45
C ASN A 86 -0.82 2.75 -24.52
N ASN A 87 -0.24 1.55 -24.56
CA ASN A 87 -0.60 0.51 -25.54
C ASN A 87 -1.94 -0.17 -25.21
N GLU A 88 -2.45 -0.91 -26.19
CA GLU A 88 -3.67 -1.71 -26.05
C GLU A 88 -3.44 -2.99 -25.22
N PHE A 89 -4.34 -3.27 -24.28
CA PHE A 89 -4.30 -4.49 -23.46
C PHE A 89 -4.74 -5.73 -24.25
N ARG A 90 -3.91 -6.76 -24.25
CA ARG A 90 -4.28 -8.11 -24.73
C ARG A 90 -5.07 -8.83 -23.64
N SER A 91 -6.40 -8.77 -23.74
CA SER A 91 -7.34 -9.31 -22.73
C SER A 91 -7.86 -10.71 -23.02
N VAL A 92 -7.98 -11.52 -21.98
CA VAL A 92 -8.65 -12.82 -21.95
C VAL A 92 -9.69 -12.82 -20.82
N LYS A 93 -10.85 -13.44 -21.04
CA LYS A 93 -11.90 -13.61 -20.03
C LYS A 93 -12.02 -15.08 -19.63
N ASN A 94 -12.17 -15.35 -18.33
CA ASN A 94 -12.47 -16.70 -17.84
C ASN A 94 -14.00 -16.93 -17.74
N ASN A 95 -14.37 -18.16 -17.37
CA ASN A 95 -15.75 -18.59 -17.12
C ASN A 95 -16.45 -17.87 -15.95
N LEU A 96 -15.70 -17.15 -15.09
CA LEU A 96 -16.22 -16.32 -14.01
C LEU A 96 -16.39 -14.84 -14.43
N ASN A 97 -16.28 -14.54 -15.74
CA ASN A 97 -16.28 -13.19 -16.31
C ASN A 97 -15.17 -12.25 -15.78
N ILE A 98 -14.14 -12.80 -15.15
CA ILE A 98 -12.93 -12.04 -14.79
C ILE A 98 -12.10 -11.86 -16.06
N GLU A 99 -11.81 -10.61 -16.40
CA GLU A 99 -10.91 -10.24 -17.50
C GLU A 99 -9.50 -10.00 -16.96
N VAL A 100 -8.51 -10.66 -17.56
CA VAL A 100 -7.09 -10.39 -17.35
C VAL A 100 -6.50 -9.86 -18.66
N GLY A 101 -6.05 -8.60 -18.63
CA GLY A 101 -5.37 -7.92 -19.73
C GLY A 101 -3.87 -7.84 -19.48
N THR A 102 -3.07 -7.89 -20.54
CA THR A 102 -1.61 -7.71 -20.47
C THR A 102 -1.09 -6.72 -21.50
N ILE A 103 -0.08 -5.94 -21.12
CA ILE A 103 0.82 -5.21 -22.01
C ILE A 103 2.24 -5.68 -21.70
N ILE A 104 3.02 -6.01 -22.74
CA ILE A 104 4.40 -6.49 -22.63
C ILE A 104 5.30 -5.44 -23.28
N CYS A 105 6.28 -4.93 -22.54
CA CYS A 105 7.18 -3.90 -23.02
C CYS A 105 8.47 -4.48 -23.63
N LEU A 106 9.11 -3.71 -24.51
CA LEU A 106 10.47 -4.02 -25.03
C LEU A 106 11.53 -4.16 -23.91
N SER A 107 11.23 -3.64 -22.72
CA SER A 107 12.06 -3.74 -21.51
C SER A 107 11.93 -5.08 -20.77
N GLY A 108 11.07 -5.99 -21.24
CA GLY A 108 10.71 -7.25 -20.56
C GLY A 108 9.74 -7.09 -19.38
N ASP A 109 9.45 -5.85 -18.96
CA ASP A 109 8.44 -5.60 -17.92
C ASP A 109 7.02 -5.79 -18.49
N VAL A 110 6.11 -6.31 -17.67
CA VAL A 110 4.72 -6.61 -18.04
C VAL A 110 3.75 -5.85 -17.15
N LEU A 111 2.78 -5.14 -17.74
CA LEU A 111 1.66 -4.53 -17.03
C LEU A 111 0.43 -5.45 -17.13
N ILE A 112 -0.04 -5.91 -15.99
CA ILE A 112 -1.24 -6.72 -15.85
C ILE A 112 -2.42 -5.81 -15.46
N LYS A 113 -3.57 -5.99 -16.11
CA LYS A 113 -4.88 -5.42 -15.77
C LYS A 113 -5.77 -6.55 -15.30
N VAL A 114 -6.38 -6.45 -14.12
CA VAL A 114 -7.39 -7.41 -13.64
C VAL A 114 -8.71 -6.68 -13.42
N GLN A 115 -9.75 -7.14 -14.11
CA GLN A 115 -11.12 -6.65 -13.99
C GLN A 115 -12.02 -7.82 -13.55
N ILE A 116 -12.29 -7.88 -12.26
CA ILE A 116 -13.30 -8.77 -11.66
C ILE A 116 -14.69 -8.14 -11.91
N PRO A 117 -15.78 -8.90 -12.10
CA PRO A 117 -17.14 -8.36 -12.07
C PRO A 117 -17.40 -7.48 -10.84
N ASP A 118 -18.18 -6.42 -11.01
CA ASP A 118 -18.61 -5.44 -9.99
C ASP A 118 -17.49 -4.70 -9.21
N ALA A 119 -16.22 -4.99 -9.48
CA ALA A 119 -15.06 -4.31 -8.91
C ALA A 119 -14.52 -3.20 -9.82
N LYS A 120 -13.78 -2.25 -9.23
CA LYS A 120 -12.86 -1.40 -10.00
C LYS A 120 -11.71 -2.26 -10.55
N PRO A 121 -11.26 -2.07 -11.81
CA PRO A 121 -10.09 -2.78 -12.30
C PRO A 121 -8.82 -2.31 -11.59
N MET A 122 -7.91 -3.27 -11.39
CA MET A 122 -6.60 -3.06 -10.77
C MET A 122 -5.49 -3.28 -11.80
N PHE A 123 -4.40 -2.54 -11.64
CA PHE A 123 -3.21 -2.62 -12.49
C PHE A 123 -2.00 -3.06 -11.66
N TRP A 124 -1.10 -3.83 -12.25
CA TRP A 124 0.11 -4.30 -11.56
C TRP A 124 1.26 -4.49 -12.53
N TRP A 125 2.41 -3.87 -12.25
CA TRP A 125 3.64 -4.10 -12.99
C TRP A 125 4.41 -5.29 -12.43
N VAL A 126 4.84 -6.18 -13.31
CA VAL A 126 5.83 -7.22 -13.03
C VAL A 126 7.10 -6.86 -13.80
N GLY A 127 8.12 -6.41 -13.09
CA GLY A 127 9.41 -6.08 -13.68
C GLY A 127 10.24 -7.34 -13.97
N LEU A 128 11.01 -7.34 -15.07
CA LEU A 128 11.82 -8.50 -15.47
C LEU A 128 12.81 -8.93 -14.37
N LYS A 129 13.36 -7.96 -13.64
CA LYS A 129 14.34 -8.18 -12.55
C LYS A 129 13.86 -9.12 -11.45
N THR A 130 12.55 -9.20 -11.21
CA THR A 130 11.92 -10.11 -10.24
C THR A 130 12.16 -11.59 -10.58
N PHE A 131 12.48 -11.90 -11.84
CA PHE A 131 12.81 -13.25 -12.32
C PHE A 131 14.33 -13.47 -12.48
N GLU A 132 15.11 -12.40 -12.61
CA GLU A 132 16.58 -12.46 -12.71
C GLU A 132 17.25 -12.69 -11.33
N SER A 133 16.61 -12.22 -10.26
CA SER A 133 17.08 -12.42 -8.89
C SER A 133 16.79 -13.83 -8.38
N ASN A 134 17.75 -14.75 -8.59
CA ASN A 134 17.82 -16.03 -7.87
C ASN A 134 18.04 -15.88 -6.34
N ASP A 135 18.15 -14.65 -5.83
CA ASP A 135 18.25 -14.33 -4.41
C ASP A 135 16.94 -13.75 -3.87
N GLN A 136 16.26 -14.54 -3.03
CA GLN A 136 15.51 -14.08 -1.86
C GLN A 136 14.32 -13.12 -2.09
N ALA A 137 13.35 -13.57 -2.89
CA ALA A 137 11.99 -13.60 -2.34
C ALA A 137 11.93 -14.78 -1.36
N GLY A 138 11.63 -14.54 -0.07
CA GLY A 138 11.77 -15.51 1.02
C GLY A 138 10.73 -16.64 1.02
N ILE A 139 10.74 -17.50 0.01
CA ILE A 139 9.92 -18.70 -0.11
C ILE A 139 10.86 -19.89 -0.32
N ASP A 140 11.11 -20.65 0.75
CA ASP A 140 11.99 -21.83 0.70
C ASP A 140 11.24 -23.01 0.08
N LEU A 141 11.41 -23.20 -1.22
CA LEU A 141 10.62 -24.14 -2.05
C LEU A 141 11.31 -25.50 -2.27
N TRP A 142 12.14 -25.94 -1.32
CA TRP A 142 12.80 -27.26 -1.30
C TRP A 142 11.84 -28.47 -1.33
N PHE A 143 10.53 -28.25 -1.20
CA PHE A 143 9.48 -29.27 -1.27
C PHE A 143 8.60 -29.21 -2.53
N ILE A 144 8.90 -28.37 -3.54
CA ILE A 144 8.17 -28.46 -4.82
C ILE A 144 8.69 -29.65 -5.62
N ASP A 145 7.98 -30.76 -5.49
CA ASP A 145 8.10 -31.89 -6.40
C ASP A 145 7.74 -31.46 -7.84
N ARG A 146 8.34 -32.12 -8.83
CA ARG A 146 8.48 -31.60 -10.19
C ARG A 146 7.15 -31.22 -10.84
N ALA A 147 7.04 -29.96 -11.28
CA ALA A 147 5.87 -29.45 -11.99
C ALA A 147 5.51 -30.32 -13.22
N GLN A 148 4.32 -30.93 -13.18
CA GLN A 148 3.74 -31.65 -14.32
C GLN A 148 3.22 -30.62 -15.33
N ALA A 149 3.92 -30.47 -16.45
CA ALA A 149 3.42 -29.68 -17.58
C ALA A 149 2.38 -30.50 -18.35
N GLU A 150 1.10 -30.37 -18.00
CA GLU A 150 0.03 -30.99 -18.78
C GLU A 150 -0.17 -30.25 -20.11
N GLU A 151 0.42 -30.77 -21.18
CA GLU A 151 0.37 -30.21 -22.53
C GLU A 151 -1.00 -30.42 -23.20
N LYS A 152 -2.03 -29.75 -22.67
CA LYS A 152 -3.31 -29.57 -23.34
C LYS A 152 -3.41 -28.14 -23.87
N PHE A 153 -2.78 -27.91 -25.02
CA PHE A 153 -2.88 -26.66 -25.76
C PHE A 153 -4.29 -26.49 -26.36
N THR A 154 -5.25 -26.11 -25.52
CA THR A 154 -6.47 -25.47 -26.01
C THR A 154 -6.10 -24.04 -26.43
N PRO A 155 -6.36 -23.63 -27.69
CA PRO A 155 -5.99 -22.28 -28.13
C PRO A 155 -6.82 -21.26 -27.35
N ILE A 156 -6.16 -20.45 -26.52
CA ILE A 156 -6.80 -19.38 -25.75
C ILE A 156 -7.33 -18.33 -26.73
N VAL A 157 -8.65 -18.31 -26.91
CA VAL A 157 -9.32 -17.32 -27.75
C VAL A 157 -9.25 -15.96 -27.04
N VAL A 158 -8.34 -15.11 -27.49
CA VAL A 158 -8.10 -13.76 -26.95
C VAL A 158 -9.28 -12.85 -27.32
N ALA A 159 -10.29 -12.81 -26.45
CA ALA A 159 -11.48 -11.98 -26.61
C ALA A 159 -11.14 -10.49 -26.40
N GLN A 160 -10.92 -9.79 -27.53
CA GLN A 160 -10.54 -8.38 -27.60
C GLN A 160 -11.64 -7.43 -27.08
N ASN A 161 -11.80 -7.36 -25.76
CA ASN A 161 -12.60 -6.34 -25.07
C ASN A 161 -11.75 -5.06 -24.85
N ASN A 162 -11.29 -4.47 -25.96
CA ASN A 162 -10.15 -3.55 -25.92
C ASN A 162 -10.57 -2.17 -25.41
N SER A 163 -10.14 -1.85 -24.18
CA SER A 163 -10.07 -0.48 -23.68
C SER A 163 -8.80 0.17 -24.22
N VAL A 164 -8.92 1.10 -25.17
CA VAL A 164 -7.79 1.78 -25.81
C VAL A 164 -7.44 3.04 -25.02
N VAL A 165 -6.16 3.28 -24.75
CA VAL A 165 -5.71 4.53 -24.11
C VAL A 165 -5.57 5.61 -25.19
N LEU A 166 -6.32 6.70 -25.06
CA LEU A 166 -6.30 7.83 -26.01
C LEU A 166 -5.19 8.83 -25.68
N CYS A 167 -4.92 9.05 -24.39
CA CYS A 167 -3.82 9.86 -23.88
C CYS A 167 -3.54 9.49 -22.42
N GLN A 168 -2.34 9.86 -21.93
CA GLN A 168 -1.94 9.69 -20.53
C GLN A 168 -1.05 10.86 -20.08
N LYS A 169 -1.04 11.16 -18.77
CA LYS A 169 -0.36 12.32 -18.20
C LYS A 169 -0.17 12.19 -16.69
N TRP A 170 1.01 12.55 -16.20
CA TRP A 170 1.29 12.66 -14.77
C TRP A 170 0.58 13.87 -14.15
N LEU A 171 -0.17 13.65 -13.08
CA LEU A 171 -0.72 14.72 -12.22
C LEU A 171 0.28 15.12 -11.13
N ASP A 172 0.97 14.11 -10.58
CA ASP A 172 2.10 14.24 -9.66
C ASP A 172 2.92 12.94 -9.68
N ASN A 173 3.97 12.85 -8.84
CA ASN A 173 4.87 11.70 -8.76
C ASN A 173 4.22 10.36 -8.32
N GLY A 174 2.92 10.33 -8.01
CA GLY A 174 2.18 9.16 -7.56
C GLY A 174 0.83 8.93 -8.24
N ARG A 175 0.41 9.82 -9.14
CA ARG A 175 -0.90 9.76 -9.80
C ARG A 175 -0.80 10.01 -11.30
N LEU A 176 -1.25 9.03 -12.06
CA LEU A 176 -1.32 9.02 -13.51
C LEU A 176 -2.77 9.24 -13.93
N LEU A 177 -3.06 10.33 -14.64
CA LEU A 177 -4.28 10.47 -15.41
C LEU A 177 -4.11 9.70 -16.72
N ARG A 178 -5.13 8.96 -17.15
CA ARG A 178 -5.27 8.54 -18.54
C ARG A 178 -6.70 8.71 -19.02
N ARG A 179 -6.87 8.94 -20.31
CA ARG A 179 -8.16 8.84 -21.00
C ARG A 179 -8.25 7.50 -21.71
N VAL A 180 -9.31 6.75 -21.48
CA VAL A 180 -9.58 5.47 -22.14
C VAL A 180 -10.87 5.53 -22.93
N ASP A 181 -10.86 5.09 -24.18
CA ASP A 181 -12.07 4.68 -24.88
C ASP A 181 -12.41 3.25 -24.45
N THR A 182 -13.66 3.06 -23.99
CA THR A 182 -14.22 1.73 -23.72
C THR A 182 -15.28 1.45 -24.77
N GLN A 183 -14.97 0.57 -25.72
CA GLN A 183 -15.82 0.21 -26.86
C GLN A 183 -17.30 0.05 -26.45
N GLY A 184 -18.18 0.83 -27.08
CA GLY A 184 -19.62 0.81 -26.84
C GLY A 184 -20.09 1.42 -25.51
N LYS A 185 -19.19 1.95 -24.68
CA LYS A 185 -19.50 2.61 -23.39
C LYS A 185 -19.03 4.06 -23.31
N GLY A 186 -18.24 4.51 -24.29
CA GLY A 186 -17.70 5.87 -24.35
C GLY A 186 -16.37 6.03 -23.62
N CYS A 187 -15.90 7.27 -23.53
CA CYS A 187 -14.58 7.59 -23.02
C CYS A 187 -14.60 8.09 -21.57
N PHE A 188 -13.56 7.74 -20.82
CA PHE A 188 -13.45 8.02 -19.40
C PHE A 188 -12.05 8.51 -19.03
N ASP A 189 -11.99 9.52 -18.16
CA ASP A 189 -10.78 9.98 -17.50
C ASP A 189 -10.57 9.19 -16.20
N GLU A 190 -9.47 8.46 -16.11
CA GLU A 190 -9.11 7.59 -15.01
C GLU A 190 -7.86 8.12 -14.28
N VAL A 191 -7.99 8.38 -12.97
CA VAL A 191 -6.86 8.70 -12.10
C VAL A 191 -6.39 7.43 -11.42
N ILE A 192 -5.20 6.96 -11.79
CA ILE A 192 -4.56 5.75 -11.25
C ILE A 192 -3.52 6.17 -10.22
N ASN A 193 -3.60 5.60 -9.03
CA ASN A 193 -2.53 5.68 -8.04
C ASN A 193 -1.40 4.72 -8.44
N THR A 194 -0.22 5.22 -8.77
CA THR A 194 0.89 4.40 -9.30
C THR A 194 1.62 3.60 -8.21
N TYR A 195 1.37 3.87 -6.93
CA TYR A 195 1.88 3.07 -5.82
C TYR A 195 1.05 1.81 -5.54
N THR A 196 -0.26 1.84 -5.83
CA THR A 196 -1.18 0.71 -5.57
C THR A 196 -1.77 0.09 -6.84
N GLY A 197 -1.65 0.76 -7.99
CA GLY A 197 -2.26 0.36 -9.26
C GLY A 197 -3.79 0.46 -9.28
N GLN A 198 -4.40 1.14 -8.31
CA GLN A 198 -5.85 1.28 -8.20
C GLN A 198 -6.36 2.56 -8.87
N ILE A 199 -7.55 2.49 -9.48
CA ILE A 199 -8.26 3.68 -9.96
C ILE A 199 -8.88 4.42 -8.76
N GLU A 200 -8.35 5.58 -8.42
CA GLU A 200 -8.93 6.48 -7.42
C GLU A 200 -10.27 7.03 -7.93
N LYS A 201 -10.25 7.65 -9.13
CA LYS A 201 -11.38 8.34 -9.76
C LYS A 201 -11.56 7.88 -11.22
N ARG A 202 -12.81 7.75 -11.66
CA ARG A 202 -13.18 7.58 -13.08
C ARG A 202 -14.36 8.51 -13.37
N ASP A 203 -14.19 9.46 -14.28
CA ASP A 203 -15.23 10.38 -14.76
C ASP A 203 -15.48 10.17 -16.27
N SER A 204 -16.67 10.52 -16.77
CA SER A 204 -16.93 10.54 -18.21
C SER A 204 -16.22 11.71 -18.89
N ALA A 205 -15.62 11.48 -20.06
CA ALA A 205 -14.76 12.44 -20.76
C ALA A 205 -15.02 12.46 -22.29
N PRO A 206 -14.68 13.54 -23.01
CA PRO A 206 -14.80 13.57 -24.46
C PRO A 206 -13.82 12.58 -25.12
N CYS A 207 -14.25 11.91 -26.18
CA CYS A 207 -13.42 10.96 -26.94
C CYS A 207 -12.42 11.68 -27.86
N ASP A 208 -11.43 12.34 -27.27
CA ASP A 208 -10.26 12.87 -27.97
C ASP A 208 -8.94 12.41 -27.30
N GLY A 209 -7.81 12.62 -27.98
CA GLY A 209 -6.47 12.29 -27.48
C GLY A 209 -5.82 13.41 -26.65
N ARG A 210 -6.58 14.23 -25.90
CA ARG A 210 -6.03 15.41 -25.19
C ARG A 210 -6.24 15.34 -23.67
N CYS A 211 -5.13 15.24 -22.94
CA CYS A 211 -5.09 15.46 -21.49
C CYS A 211 -3.84 16.27 -21.07
#